data_AF-A0A7G9Z745-F1
#
_entry.id   AF-A0A7G9Z745-F1
#
_cell.length_a   1.000
_cell.length_b   1.000
_cell.length_c   1.000
_cell.angle_alpha   90.00
_cell.angle_beta   90.00
_cell.angle_gamma   90.00
#
_symmetry.space_group_name_H-M   'P 1'
#
loop_
_entity.id
_entity.type
_entity.pdbx_description
1 polymer ?
#
loop_
_entity_poly.entity_id
_entity_poly.type
_entity_poly.pdbx_seq_one_letter_code
_entity_poly.pdbx_strand_id
1 'polypeptide(L)' 'MIEVRKKGERIEISFPYNPDHIAKIKAVEGYRWHPDEKCWSLPYSELK' A
#
# COMPACT_ATOMS: atom_id res chain seq x y z
N MET A 1 1.85 4.50 14.10
CA MET A 1 1.13 5.48 13.28
C MET A 1 1.07 4.92 11.86
N ILE A 2 -0.08 4.97 11.20
CA ILE A 2 -0.21 4.53 9.80
C ILE A 2 -0.11 5.80 8.96
N GLU A 3 0.85 5.89 8.05
CA GLU A 3 0.92 6.96 7.06
C GLU A 3 0.39 6.45 5.74
N VAL A 4 -0.58 7.16 5.18
CA VAL A 4 -1.12 6.91 3.84
C VAL A 4 -0.84 8.14 3.00
N ARG A 5 -0.21 7.96 1.84
CA ARG A 5 0.08 9.02 0.87
C ARG A 5 -0.52 8.63 -0.48
N LYS A 6 -1.33 9.49 -1.09
CA LYS A 6 -1.83 9.28 -2.45
C LYS A 6 -0.92 9.99 -3.45
N LYS A 7 -0.41 9.26 -4.44
CA LYS A 7 0.34 9.79 -5.59
C LYS A 7 -0.40 9.41 -6.88
N GLY A 8 -1.27 10.30 -7.36
CA GLY A 8 -2.07 10.06 -8.57
C GLY A 8 -2.96 8.84 -8.44
N GLU A 9 -2.74 7.86 -9.31
CA GLU A 9 -3.45 6.57 -9.36
C GLU A 9 -2.79 5.50 -8.45
N ARG A 10 -1.87 5.88 -7.58
CA ARG A 10 -1.24 4.97 -6.60
C ARG A 10 -1.35 5.51 -5.19
N ILE A 11 -1.43 4.60 -4.23
CA ILE A 11 -1.42 4.90 -2.79
C ILE A 11 -0.21 4.22 -2.16
N GLU A 12 0.60 4.99 -1.49
CA GLU A 12 1.70 4.54 -0.64
C GLU A 12 1.22 4.44 0.81
N ILE A 13 1.46 3.31 1.46
CA ILE A 13 1.05 3.04 2.84
C ILE A 13 2.29 2.59 3.62
N SER A 14 2.62 3.32 4.68
CA SER A 14 3.61 2.93 5.68
C SER A 14 2.89 2.63 7.00
N PHE A 15 3.18 1.49 7.59
CA PHE A 15 2.61 1.10 8.88
C PHE A 15 3.56 0.14 9.58
N PRO A 16 3.54 0.08 10.92
CA PRO A 16 4.27 -0.94 11.67
C PRO A 16 3.83 -2.34 11.23
N TYR A 17 4.74 -3.31 11.28
CA TYR A 17 4.48 -4.67 10.83
C TYR A 17 3.18 -5.23 11.43
N ASN A 18 2.18 -5.43 10.57
CA ASN A 18 0.90 -6.02 10.95
C ASN A 18 0.49 -7.06 9.89
N PRO A 19 0.49 -8.37 10.20
CA PRO A 19 0.22 -9.42 9.22
C PRO A 19 -1.17 -9.28 8.58
N ASP A 20 -2.18 -8.86 9.33
CA ASP A 20 -3.54 -8.62 8.82
C ASP A 20 -3.57 -7.57 7.70
N HIS A 21 -2.84 -6.48 7.88
CA HIS A 21 -2.77 -5.41 6.88
C HIS A 21 -1.97 -5.86 5.67
N ILE A 22 -0.87 -6.59 5.88
CA ILE A 22 -0.06 -7.14 4.79
C ILE A 22 -0.89 -8.11 3.96
N ALA A 23 -1.73 -8.95 4.58
CA ALA A 23 -2.63 -9.85 3.88
C ALA A 23 -3.62 -9.08 2.97
N LYS A 24 -4.21 -7.99 3.48
CA LYS A 24 -5.09 -7.12 2.69
C LYS A 24 -4.37 -6.47 1.50
N ILE A 25 -3.15 -5.98 1.71
CA ILE A 25 -2.33 -5.37 0.65
C ILE A 25 -1.96 -6.39 -0.43
N LYS A 26 -1.57 -7.60 -0.01
CA LYS A 26 -1.25 -8.70 -0.93
C LYS A 26 -2.46 -9.18 -1.74
N ALA A 27 -3.68 -8.91 -1.27
CA ALA A 27 -4.90 -9.23 -2.00
C ALA A 27 -5.22 -8.24 -3.14
N VAL A 28 -4.57 -7.06 -3.17
CA VAL A 28 -4.79 -6.05 -4.21
C VAL A 28 -3.83 -6.29 -5.38
N GLU A 29 -4.34 -6.66 -6.54
CA GLU A 29 -3.48 -6.86 -7.72
C GLU A 29 -2.67 -5.60 -8.07
N GLY A 30 -1.37 -5.78 -8.39
CA GLY A 30 -0.46 -4.69 -8.71
C GLY A 30 0.18 -3.98 -7.50
N TYR A 31 0.03 -4.54 -6.29
CA TYR A 31 0.78 -4.11 -5.10
C TYR A 31 2.30 -4.18 -5.33
N ARG A 32 3.04 -3.26 -4.70
CA ARG A 32 4.50 -3.19 -4.77
C ARG A 32 5.07 -2.87 -3.40
N TRP A 33 6.09 -3.61 -2.98
CA TRP A 33 6.84 -3.29 -1.76
C TRP A 33 8.06 -2.43 -2.09
N HIS A 34 8.24 -1.35 -1.33
CA HIS A 34 9.39 -0.44 -1.44
C HIS A 34 10.30 -0.62 -0.21
N PRO A 35 11.39 -1.41 -0.32
CA PRO A 35 12.27 -1.68 0.82
C PRO A 35 13.03 -0.44 1.30
N ASP A 36 13.38 0.48 0.39
CA ASP A 36 14.10 1.73 0.71
C ASP A 36 13.27 2.64 1.64
N GLU A 37 11.99 2.81 1.34
CA GLU A 37 11.06 3.66 2.10
C GLU A 37 10.30 2.89 3.19
N LYS A 38 10.41 1.56 3.21
CA LYS A 38 9.62 0.64 4.05
C LYS A 38 8.10 0.87 3.89
N CYS A 39 7.67 1.09 2.65
CA CYS A 39 6.30 1.43 2.30
C CYS A 39 5.73 0.47 1.24
N TRP A 40 4.41 0.28 1.27
CA TRP A 40 3.68 -0.46 0.24
C TRP A 40 3.05 0.52 -0.75
N SER A 41 3.19 0.29 -2.05
CA SER A 41 2.51 1.06 -3.10
C SER A 41 1.44 0.20 -3.78
N LEU A 42 0.20 0.68 -3.74
CA LEU A 42 -0.97 0.01 -4.30
C LEU A 42 -1.52 0.83 -5.46
N PRO A 43 -1.98 0.21 -6.55
CA PRO A 43 -2.78 0.91 -7.54
C PRO A 43 -4.14 1.25 -6.92
N TYR A 44 -4.54 2.50 -7.07
CA TYR A 44 -5.86 2.98 -6.71
C TYR A 44 -6.70 2.98 -7.97
N SER A 45 -7.37 1.85 -8.22
CA SER A 45 -8.45 1.81 -9.19
C SER A 45 -9.69 2.37 -8.50
N GLU A 46 -10.08 3.60 -8.84
CA GLU A 46 -11.45 4.03 -8.59
C GLU A 46 -12.35 3.03 -9.32
N LEU A 47 -13.04 2.17 -8.55
CA LEU A 47 -14.15 1.41 -9.10
C LEU A 47 -15.13 2.46 -9.64
N LYS A 48 -15.16 2.59 -10.95
CA LYS A 48 -16.01 3.51 -11.69
C LYS A 48 -17.43 2.98 -11.79
#